data_AF-A0AAI9YVI7-F1
#
_entry.id   AF-A0AAI9YVI7-F1
#
_cell.length_a   1.000
_cell.length_b   1.000
_cell.length_c   1.000
_cell.angle_alpha   90.00
_cell.angle_beta   90.00
_cell.angle_gamma   90.00
#
_symmetry.space_group_name_H-M   'P 1'
#
loop_
_entity.id
_entity.type
_entity.pdbx_description
1 polymer ?
#
loop_
_entity_poly.entity_id
_entity_poly.type
_entity_poly.pdbx_seq_one_letter_code
_entity_poly.pdbx_strand_id
1 'polypeptide(L)'
;MKATYFLGFVSAWRAAAQLTGAVGPTTSLSQKTTECNILNYGAVNDNSTDAADAIEKAFKTCVLPHAGSRLIVPDGQYLIKRTVILSNGTNWAFQLDGLITLAYGGNWTVDRELILQGFAGVGPLNATINGEGDGQFLQNGITIINPVDFEFYSKNGKGAIQGQGYLYRNLANTFRPRLIRLISPINTAVHDLILVDSPKFHIVFDFAVNLEVYHLTIRGANLGSYDGVDVVGTNYWIHDIEVTNRDECVSVKSPSNHALVENLVCNQAGSGISIGSLNVSASIANIHARNISIIQGNNIAFIKTYPGGSGYVTNVTFENFRSKASLYGLDVNQYWQNTFEPDTGAVALSNLVFRNFSGSVADGAKRPPLYLIANDLTYATNVTVEEFSLWTESGTSVVNKISNIFGAGDNSYGTGNGIKSLAAKASPAPYTSTYTITASPTGWTAPPSPTWALPNTGYGTDVPIPVYTPAPLWKPEGDYDKHYWGSF
;
A
#
# COMPACT_ATOMS: atom_id res chain seq x y z
N MET A 1 44.97 18.58 36.27
CA MET A 1 44.96 17.45 35.31
C MET A 1 43.52 17.22 34.90
N LYS A 2 43.16 17.60 33.67
CA LYS A 2 41.80 17.45 33.12
C LYS A 2 41.72 16.07 32.47
N ALA A 3 40.80 15.22 32.92
CA ALA A 3 40.50 13.96 32.28
C ALA A 3 39.45 14.20 31.19
N THR A 4 39.82 13.93 29.96
CA THR A 4 38.98 14.05 28.76
C THR A 4 38.18 12.76 28.60
N TYR A 5 36.85 12.87 28.56
CA TYR A 5 35.95 11.77 28.19
C TYR A 5 35.95 11.60 26.66
N PHE A 6 36.31 10.41 26.19
CA PHE A 6 36.09 10.00 24.79
C PHE A 6 34.63 9.54 24.66
N LEU A 7 33.77 10.34 24.03
CA LEU A 7 32.52 9.85 23.45
C LEU A 7 32.84 9.10 22.15
N GLY A 8 32.63 7.79 22.15
CA GLY A 8 32.61 7.00 20.92
C GLY A 8 31.32 7.31 20.15
N PHE A 9 31.46 8.00 19.02
CA PHE A 9 30.39 8.11 18.03
C PHE A 9 30.14 6.74 17.40
N VAL A 10 29.01 6.12 17.71
CA VAL A 10 28.46 5.04 16.90
C VAL A 10 27.90 5.70 15.64
N SER A 11 28.57 5.46 14.52
CA SER A 11 28.12 5.89 13.20
C SER A 11 26.82 5.19 12.84
N ALA A 12 25.69 5.87 13.05
CA ALA A 12 24.43 5.52 12.42
C ALA A 12 24.63 5.65 10.90
N TRP A 13 24.64 4.53 10.20
CA TRP A 13 24.55 4.52 8.75
C TRP A 13 23.23 5.19 8.38
N ARG A 14 23.33 6.43 7.87
CA ARG A 14 22.19 7.14 7.30
C ARG A 14 21.78 6.37 6.06
N ALA A 15 20.64 5.69 6.13
CA ALA A 15 19.96 5.12 4.98
C ALA A 15 19.46 6.29 4.11
N ALA A 16 20.36 6.82 3.30
CA ALA A 16 20.06 7.80 2.27
C ALA A 16 20.04 7.06 0.93
N ALA A 17 18.86 7.08 0.29
CA ALA A 17 18.49 6.52 -1.01
C ALA A 17 18.24 5.00 -1.05
N GLN A 18 17.05 4.57 -0.59
CA GLN A 18 16.50 3.24 -0.86
C GLN A 18 16.08 3.06 -2.32
N LEU A 19 15.90 4.14 -3.09
CA LEU A 19 15.74 4.08 -4.53
C LEU A 19 17.11 3.84 -5.18
N THR A 20 17.15 3.00 -6.21
CA THR A 20 18.39 2.69 -6.96
C THR A 20 18.66 3.68 -8.10
N GLY A 21 17.70 4.54 -8.42
CA GLY A 21 17.79 5.50 -9.52
C GLY A 21 16.48 6.26 -9.72
N ALA A 22 16.34 6.91 -10.88
CA ALA A 22 15.11 7.61 -11.24
C ALA A 22 13.91 6.65 -11.29
N VAL A 23 12.75 7.18 -10.90
CA VAL A 23 11.43 6.55 -11.05
C VAL A 23 10.60 7.39 -12.02
N GLY A 24 9.47 6.84 -12.49
CA GLY A 24 8.57 7.56 -13.38
C GLY A 24 8.96 7.49 -14.87
N PRO A 25 8.20 8.19 -15.74
CA PRO A 25 8.45 8.25 -17.18
C PRO A 25 9.81 8.87 -17.51
N THR A 26 10.42 8.41 -18.59
CA THR A 26 11.66 8.98 -19.12
C THR A 26 11.41 10.13 -20.10
N THR A 27 10.21 10.19 -20.69
CA THR A 27 9.75 11.26 -21.58
C THR A 27 8.73 12.12 -20.84
N SER A 28 8.92 13.44 -20.83
CA SER A 28 8.02 14.33 -20.10
C SER A 28 6.63 14.37 -20.73
N LEU A 29 5.60 14.60 -19.92
CA LEU A 29 4.21 14.71 -20.40
C LEU A 29 4.05 15.75 -21.51
N SER A 30 4.77 16.87 -21.44
CA SER A 30 4.75 17.94 -22.45
C SER A 30 5.26 17.50 -23.84
N GLN A 31 6.03 16.42 -23.92
CA GLN A 31 6.53 15.85 -25.18
C GLN A 31 5.53 14.86 -25.78
N LYS A 32 4.52 14.42 -25.04
CA LYS A 32 3.47 13.49 -25.51
C LYS A 32 2.35 14.28 -26.20
N THR A 33 2.59 14.75 -27.41
CA THR A 33 1.72 15.73 -28.09
C THR A 33 0.59 15.14 -28.94
N THR A 34 0.66 13.87 -29.33
CA THR A 34 -0.36 13.24 -30.20
C THR A 34 -1.62 12.91 -29.41
N GLU A 35 -2.74 13.59 -29.70
CA GLU A 35 -3.99 13.41 -28.94
C GLU A 35 -4.90 12.32 -29.54
N CYS A 36 -5.17 11.29 -28.76
CA CYS A 36 -6.07 10.18 -29.09
C CYS A 36 -7.33 10.26 -28.23
N ASN A 37 -8.23 11.19 -28.57
CA ASN A 37 -9.46 11.44 -27.81
C ASN A 37 -10.54 10.38 -28.11
N ILE A 38 -11.05 9.70 -27.08
CA ILE A 38 -12.00 8.59 -27.22
C ILE A 38 -13.34 8.98 -27.87
N LEU A 39 -13.71 10.26 -27.85
CA LEU A 39 -14.92 10.75 -28.53
C LEU A 39 -14.82 10.57 -30.04
N ASN A 40 -13.61 10.66 -30.61
CA ASN A 40 -13.35 10.42 -32.03
C ASN A 40 -13.44 8.91 -32.39
N TYR A 41 -13.57 8.05 -31.38
CA TYR A 41 -13.62 6.60 -31.53
C TYR A 41 -14.96 5.99 -31.08
N GLY A 42 -15.97 6.83 -30.84
CA GLY A 42 -17.35 6.41 -30.58
C GLY A 42 -17.76 6.43 -29.10
N ALA A 43 -16.92 6.94 -28.19
CA ALA A 43 -17.35 7.14 -26.81
C ALA A 43 -18.42 8.24 -26.73
N VAL A 44 -19.37 8.05 -25.82
CA VAL A 44 -20.43 9.04 -25.54
C VAL A 44 -20.39 9.38 -24.06
N ASN A 45 -20.44 10.67 -23.75
CA ASN A 45 -20.55 11.20 -22.40
C ASN A 45 -22.03 11.19 -21.97
N ASP A 46 -22.57 10.00 -21.70
CA ASP A 46 -23.97 9.78 -21.32
C ASP A 46 -24.14 8.83 -20.12
N ASN A 47 -23.03 8.33 -19.55
CA ASN A 47 -23.01 7.30 -18.51
C ASN A 47 -23.89 6.06 -18.82
N SER A 48 -24.03 5.71 -20.10
CA SER A 48 -24.93 4.63 -20.56
C SER A 48 -24.34 3.81 -21.69
N THR A 49 -23.75 4.48 -22.68
CA THR A 49 -23.04 3.85 -23.79
C THR A 49 -21.73 3.25 -23.28
N ASP A 50 -21.43 2.02 -23.68
CA ASP A 50 -20.19 1.34 -23.25
C ASP A 50 -18.98 2.00 -23.94
N ALA A 51 -18.12 2.65 -23.16
CA ALA A 51 -16.94 3.33 -23.63
C ALA A 51 -15.73 2.39 -23.82
N ALA A 52 -15.81 1.12 -23.38
CA ALA A 52 -14.66 0.20 -23.41
C ALA A 52 -14.11 0.00 -24.84
N ASP A 53 -14.99 -0.18 -25.82
CA ASP A 53 -14.60 -0.33 -27.23
C ASP A 53 -13.93 0.93 -27.78
N ALA A 54 -14.44 2.11 -27.44
CA ALA A 54 -13.89 3.39 -27.90
C ALA A 54 -12.51 3.65 -27.29
N ILE A 55 -12.31 3.33 -26.01
CA ILE A 55 -11.02 3.43 -25.33
C ILE A 55 -9.99 2.51 -25.99
N GLU A 56 -10.32 1.23 -26.18
CA GLU A 56 -9.39 0.28 -26.81
C GLU A 56 -9.13 0.60 -28.28
N LYS A 57 -10.14 1.09 -29.01
CA LYS A 57 -9.98 1.48 -30.41
C LYS A 57 -9.07 2.70 -30.54
N ALA A 58 -9.25 3.72 -29.70
CA ALA A 58 -8.36 4.88 -29.64
C ALA A 58 -6.91 4.44 -29.33
N PHE A 59 -6.74 3.55 -28.36
CA PHE A 59 -5.43 3.00 -28.02
C PHE A 59 -4.80 2.25 -29.21
N LYS A 60 -5.51 1.28 -29.79
CA LYS A 60 -4.98 0.42 -30.87
C LYS A 60 -4.66 1.18 -32.15
N THR A 61 -5.50 2.17 -32.50
CA THR A 61 -5.41 2.85 -33.81
C THR A 61 -4.67 4.18 -33.77
N CYS A 62 -4.50 4.78 -32.59
CA CYS A 62 -3.81 6.07 -32.44
C CYS A 62 -2.65 6.00 -31.45
N VAL A 63 -2.78 5.37 -30.29
CA VAL A 63 -1.67 5.31 -29.33
C VAL A 63 -0.54 4.39 -29.80
N LEU A 64 -0.85 3.13 -30.11
CA LEU A 64 0.16 2.14 -30.48
C LEU A 64 1.02 2.54 -31.70
N PRO A 65 0.47 3.15 -32.77
CA PRO A 65 1.28 3.54 -33.93
C PRO A 65 2.09 4.83 -33.71
N HIS A 66 1.82 5.61 -32.66
CA HIS A 66 2.40 6.94 -32.46
C HIS A 66 2.98 7.09 -31.05
N ALA A 67 4.29 6.90 -30.92
CA ALA A 67 5.01 7.28 -29.70
C ALA A 67 4.85 8.78 -29.42
N GLY A 68 4.85 9.16 -28.15
CA GLY A 68 4.51 10.50 -27.70
C GLY A 68 3.01 10.81 -27.80
N SER A 69 2.15 9.82 -27.59
CA SER A 69 0.68 9.99 -27.64
C SER A 69 0.03 10.06 -26.27
N ARG A 70 -1.16 10.66 -26.22
CA ARG A 70 -2.06 10.74 -25.06
C ARG A 70 -3.40 10.12 -25.42
N LEU A 71 -3.78 9.05 -24.74
CA LEU A 71 -5.15 8.54 -24.70
C LEU A 71 -5.98 9.46 -23.81
N ILE A 72 -6.97 10.16 -24.38
CA ILE A 72 -7.72 11.19 -23.64
C ILE A 72 -9.16 10.73 -23.43
N VAL A 73 -9.54 10.59 -22.15
CA VAL A 73 -10.93 10.58 -21.69
C VAL A 73 -11.23 12.00 -21.18
N PRO A 74 -11.91 12.84 -21.98
CA PRO A 74 -12.16 14.23 -21.59
C PRO A 74 -13.17 14.33 -20.44
N ASP A 75 -13.39 15.54 -19.93
CA ASP A 75 -14.40 15.80 -18.91
C ASP A 75 -15.78 15.29 -19.35
N GLY A 76 -16.45 14.56 -18.45
CA GLY A 76 -17.67 13.83 -18.75
C GLY A 76 -17.89 12.61 -17.88
N GLN A 77 -19.02 11.93 -18.09
CA GLN A 77 -19.37 10.67 -17.43
C GLN A 77 -19.47 9.56 -18.48
N TYR A 78 -18.68 8.52 -18.26
CA TYR A 78 -18.55 7.38 -19.15
C TYR A 78 -18.86 6.11 -18.37
N LEU A 79 -19.52 5.16 -19.03
CA LEU A 79 -19.78 3.84 -18.47
C LEU A 79 -18.91 2.82 -19.21
N ILE A 80 -18.29 1.89 -18.50
CA ILE A 80 -17.72 0.69 -19.11
C ILE A 80 -18.49 -0.54 -18.65
N LYS A 81 -18.83 -1.45 -19.57
CA LYS A 81 -19.58 -2.69 -19.28
C LYS A 81 -18.73 -3.95 -19.40
N ARG A 82 -17.46 -3.80 -19.76
CA ARG A 82 -16.47 -4.86 -19.82
C ARG A 82 -15.08 -4.34 -19.44
N THR A 83 -14.15 -5.24 -19.14
CA THR A 83 -12.75 -4.89 -18.93
C THR A 83 -12.20 -4.10 -20.12
N VAL A 84 -11.40 -3.07 -19.83
CA VAL A 84 -10.55 -2.37 -20.82
C VAL A 84 -9.16 -2.95 -20.75
N ILE A 85 -8.60 -3.34 -21.89
CA ILE A 85 -7.24 -3.91 -21.97
C ILE A 85 -6.35 -3.06 -22.88
N LEU A 86 -5.28 -2.49 -22.30
CA LEU A 86 -4.29 -1.65 -22.98
C LEU A 86 -2.92 -2.31 -22.86
N SER A 87 -2.39 -2.86 -23.95
CA SER A 87 -1.17 -3.69 -23.92
C SER A 87 -0.05 -3.14 -24.79
N ASN A 88 1.19 -3.23 -24.31
CA ASN A 88 2.43 -3.01 -25.07
C ASN A 88 2.56 -1.58 -25.66
N GLY A 89 1.97 -0.57 -25.01
CA GLY A 89 2.19 0.84 -25.37
C GLY A 89 3.54 1.34 -24.86
N THR A 90 4.27 2.10 -25.69
CA THR A 90 5.58 2.69 -25.35
C THR A 90 5.56 4.20 -25.59
N ASN A 91 6.10 4.98 -24.65
CA ASN A 91 6.13 6.45 -24.68
C ASN A 91 4.72 7.03 -24.93
N TRP A 92 3.86 6.93 -23.92
CA TRP A 92 2.48 7.40 -24.02
C TRP A 92 1.93 7.80 -22.66
N ALA A 93 0.75 8.42 -22.64
CA ALA A 93 0.02 8.69 -21.41
C ALA A 93 -1.46 8.39 -21.56
N PHE A 94 -2.09 8.04 -20.44
CA PHE A 94 -3.53 7.98 -20.28
C PHE A 94 -3.97 9.20 -19.46
N GLN A 95 -4.57 10.18 -20.15
CA GLN A 95 -5.18 11.36 -19.55
C GLN A 95 -6.66 11.08 -19.27
N LEU A 96 -7.02 10.93 -18.00
CA LEU A 96 -8.39 10.77 -17.53
C LEU A 96 -8.84 12.06 -16.84
N ASP A 97 -9.66 12.84 -17.53
CA ASP A 97 -10.24 14.09 -17.02
C ASP A 97 -11.71 13.94 -16.62
N GLY A 98 -12.37 12.88 -17.08
CA GLY A 98 -13.75 12.54 -16.75
C GLY A 98 -13.89 11.49 -15.64
N LEU A 99 -15.14 11.04 -15.45
CA LEU A 99 -15.54 9.94 -14.57
C LEU A 99 -15.82 8.69 -15.39
N ILE A 100 -15.10 7.60 -15.14
CA ILE A 100 -15.45 6.26 -15.63
C ILE A 100 -16.19 5.51 -14.53
N THR A 101 -17.39 5.00 -14.83
CA THR A 101 -18.15 4.11 -13.96
C THR A 101 -18.06 2.67 -14.49
N LEU A 102 -17.70 1.71 -13.65
CA LEU A 102 -17.85 0.30 -13.96
C LEU A 102 -19.32 -0.11 -13.75
N ALA A 103 -19.96 -0.65 -14.79
CA ALA A 103 -21.32 -1.13 -14.67
C ALA A 103 -21.40 -2.40 -13.81
N TYR A 104 -22.22 -2.41 -12.76
CA TYR A 104 -22.47 -3.66 -12.04
C TYR A 104 -22.89 -4.81 -12.99
N GLY A 105 -22.28 -5.98 -12.79
CA GLY A 105 -22.54 -7.15 -13.64
C GLY A 105 -21.86 -7.14 -15.02
N GLY A 106 -20.96 -6.17 -15.28
CA GLY A 106 -20.13 -6.16 -16.48
C GLY A 106 -19.22 -7.39 -16.63
N ASN A 107 -18.70 -7.60 -17.84
CA ASN A 107 -17.75 -8.68 -18.11
C ASN A 107 -16.31 -8.26 -17.78
N TRP A 108 -15.86 -8.60 -16.59
CA TRP A 108 -14.56 -8.16 -16.07
C TRP A 108 -13.41 -9.15 -16.28
N THR A 109 -13.67 -10.27 -16.94
CA THR A 109 -12.66 -11.32 -17.14
C THR A 109 -11.59 -10.85 -18.11
N VAL A 110 -10.34 -10.92 -17.68
CA VAL A 110 -9.15 -10.72 -18.50
C VAL A 110 -8.62 -12.08 -18.92
N ASP A 111 -8.36 -12.24 -20.21
CA ASP A 111 -7.75 -13.46 -20.73
C ASP A 111 -6.37 -13.66 -20.11
N ARG A 112 -6.17 -14.84 -19.52
CA ARG A 112 -4.93 -15.21 -18.82
C ARG A 112 -3.69 -14.99 -19.67
N GLU A 113 -3.75 -15.39 -20.94
CA GLU A 113 -2.65 -15.28 -21.89
C GLU A 113 -2.20 -13.84 -22.15
N LEU A 114 -3.07 -12.85 -21.96
CA LEU A 114 -2.69 -11.44 -22.07
C LEU A 114 -1.81 -11.04 -20.88
N ILE A 115 -2.19 -11.41 -19.65
CA ILE A 115 -1.42 -11.10 -18.45
C ILE A 115 -0.03 -11.74 -18.51
N LEU A 116 0.06 -12.98 -19.00
CA LEU A 116 1.31 -13.73 -19.10
C LEU A 116 2.32 -13.14 -20.10
N GLN A 117 1.92 -12.14 -20.91
CA GLN A 117 2.84 -11.41 -21.79
C GLN A 117 3.73 -10.43 -21.02
N GLY A 118 3.46 -10.17 -19.74
CA GLY A 118 4.26 -9.30 -18.88
C GLY A 118 5.75 -9.63 -18.92
N PHE A 119 6.63 -8.61 -18.93
CA PHE A 119 8.09 -8.82 -19.02
C PHE A 119 8.66 -9.65 -17.85
N ALA A 120 7.94 -9.74 -16.72
CA ALA A 120 8.33 -10.56 -15.57
C ALA A 120 8.38 -12.07 -15.87
N GLY A 121 7.75 -12.50 -16.96
CA GLY A 121 7.75 -13.87 -17.43
C GLY A 121 6.63 -14.73 -16.86
N VAL A 122 6.34 -15.82 -17.57
CA VAL A 122 5.17 -16.68 -17.32
C VAL A 122 5.15 -17.22 -15.89
N GLY A 123 6.25 -17.76 -15.37
CA GLY A 123 6.29 -18.38 -14.03
C GLY A 123 5.82 -17.44 -12.91
N PRO A 124 6.51 -16.31 -12.68
CA PRO A 124 6.12 -15.33 -11.65
C PRO A 124 4.72 -14.76 -11.83
N LEU A 125 4.33 -14.42 -13.05
CA LEU A 125 2.99 -13.88 -13.35
C LEU A 125 1.91 -14.92 -13.08
N ASN A 126 2.12 -16.16 -13.50
CA ASN A 126 1.20 -17.28 -13.30
C ASN A 126 0.97 -17.56 -11.81
N ALA A 127 2.01 -17.48 -10.98
CA ALA A 127 1.89 -17.59 -9.52
C ALA A 127 1.04 -16.45 -8.94
N THR A 128 1.25 -15.21 -9.40
CA THR A 128 0.54 -14.02 -8.89
C THR A 128 -0.94 -14.00 -9.29
N ILE A 129 -1.28 -14.37 -10.52
CA ILE A 129 -2.68 -14.43 -10.99
C ILE A 129 -3.43 -15.67 -10.53
N ASN A 130 -2.72 -16.72 -10.10
CA ASN A 130 -3.36 -17.81 -9.37
C ASN A 130 -3.84 -17.34 -8.00
N GLY A 131 -3.25 -16.27 -7.46
CA GLY A 131 -3.75 -15.55 -6.29
C GLY A 131 -4.11 -16.47 -5.12
N GLU A 132 -5.35 -16.35 -4.65
CA GLU A 132 -5.95 -17.16 -3.58
C GLU A 132 -6.36 -18.59 -4.05
N GLY A 133 -6.07 -18.97 -5.30
CA GLY A 133 -6.45 -20.25 -5.90
C GLY A 133 -7.87 -20.30 -6.46
N ASP A 134 -8.61 -19.17 -6.42
CA ASP A 134 -10.02 -19.07 -6.79
C ASP A 134 -10.28 -18.67 -8.26
N GLY A 135 -9.22 -18.37 -9.01
CA GLY A 135 -9.28 -17.88 -10.40
C GLY A 135 -9.84 -16.46 -10.55
N GLN A 136 -10.20 -15.77 -9.46
CA GLN A 136 -10.84 -14.47 -9.53
C GLN A 136 -9.86 -13.33 -9.76
N PHE A 137 -8.55 -13.55 -9.60
CA PHE A 137 -7.48 -12.57 -9.92
C PHE A 137 -7.45 -12.14 -11.40
N LEU A 138 -8.23 -12.78 -12.25
CA LEU A 138 -8.45 -12.37 -13.64
C LEU A 138 -9.57 -11.34 -13.82
N GLN A 139 -10.23 -10.88 -12.75
CA GLN A 139 -11.30 -9.88 -12.84
C GLN A 139 -10.80 -8.47 -12.56
N ASN A 140 -10.80 -7.59 -13.58
CA ASN A 140 -10.32 -6.22 -13.50
C ASN A 140 -11.19 -5.27 -14.35
N GLY A 141 -11.36 -4.02 -13.91
CA GLY A 141 -12.02 -2.97 -14.69
C GLY A 141 -11.15 -2.45 -15.82
N ILE A 142 -9.95 -1.99 -15.47
CA ILE A 142 -8.93 -1.52 -16.42
C ILE A 142 -7.64 -2.30 -16.19
N THR A 143 -7.11 -2.90 -17.25
CA THR A 143 -5.85 -3.66 -17.22
C THR A 143 -4.86 -3.06 -18.22
N ILE A 144 -3.69 -2.68 -17.72
CA ILE A 144 -2.60 -2.15 -18.55
C ILE A 144 -1.41 -3.11 -18.46
N ILE A 145 -0.96 -3.62 -19.60
CA ILE A 145 0.04 -4.71 -19.66
C ILE A 145 1.27 -4.21 -20.42
N ASN A 146 2.45 -4.39 -19.83
CA ASN A 146 3.73 -3.89 -20.36
C ASN A 146 3.70 -2.43 -20.85
N PRO A 147 3.16 -1.47 -20.08
CA PRO A 147 3.36 -0.08 -20.43
C PRO A 147 4.84 0.29 -20.19
N VAL A 148 5.46 0.95 -21.16
CA VAL A 148 6.84 1.45 -21.07
C VAL A 148 6.82 2.96 -21.28
N ASP A 149 7.51 3.71 -20.41
CA ASP A 149 7.57 5.17 -20.48
C ASP A 149 6.14 5.78 -20.49
N PHE A 150 5.42 5.48 -19.41
CA PHE A 150 3.96 5.59 -19.35
C PHE A 150 3.50 6.45 -18.19
N GLU A 151 2.42 7.20 -18.39
CA GLU A 151 1.87 8.09 -17.36
C GLU A 151 0.35 7.98 -17.35
N PHE A 152 -0.25 7.70 -16.19
CA PHE A 152 -1.70 7.67 -16.01
C PHE A 152 -2.11 8.79 -15.05
N TYR A 153 -2.78 9.81 -15.57
CA TYR A 153 -3.00 11.03 -14.82
C TYR A 153 -4.33 11.70 -15.12
N SER A 154 -4.69 12.67 -14.28
CA SER A 154 -5.72 13.66 -14.57
C SER A 154 -5.11 15.05 -14.71
N LYS A 155 -5.43 15.76 -15.79
CA LYS A 155 -4.98 17.14 -15.97
C LYS A 155 -5.76 18.12 -15.08
N ASN A 156 -7.02 17.82 -14.80
CA ASN A 156 -7.92 18.71 -14.06
C ASN A 156 -8.08 18.33 -12.57
N GLY A 157 -7.42 17.27 -12.10
CA GLY A 157 -7.55 16.74 -10.75
C GLY A 157 -8.91 16.15 -10.41
N LYS A 158 -9.74 15.87 -11.42
CA LYS A 158 -11.12 15.34 -11.28
C LYS A 158 -11.30 13.99 -11.97
N GLY A 159 -10.26 13.49 -12.63
CA GLY A 159 -10.20 12.16 -13.19
C GLY A 159 -10.53 11.12 -12.13
N ALA A 160 -11.62 10.39 -12.35
CA ALA A 160 -12.13 9.48 -11.35
C ALA A 160 -12.60 8.15 -11.96
N ILE A 161 -12.49 7.09 -11.17
CA ILE A 161 -13.05 5.79 -11.51
C ILE A 161 -13.93 5.31 -10.35
N GLN A 162 -15.20 5.04 -10.65
CA GLN A 162 -16.23 4.58 -9.72
C GLN A 162 -16.54 3.11 -9.98
N GLY A 163 -16.23 2.23 -9.02
CA GLY A 163 -16.35 0.79 -9.13
C GLY A 163 -17.74 0.21 -8.81
N GLN A 164 -18.61 0.99 -8.17
CA GLN A 164 -19.93 0.58 -7.67
C GLN A 164 -19.89 -0.65 -6.75
N GLY A 165 -18.83 -0.80 -5.97
CA GLY A 165 -18.61 -1.92 -5.05
C GLY A 165 -19.75 -2.17 -4.07
N TYR A 166 -20.52 -1.15 -3.69
CA TYR A 166 -21.70 -1.28 -2.82
C TYR A 166 -22.74 -2.24 -3.39
N LEU A 167 -22.91 -2.29 -4.72
CA LEU A 167 -23.85 -3.21 -5.37
C LEU A 167 -23.41 -4.67 -5.18
N TYR A 168 -22.11 -4.94 -5.28
CA TYR A 168 -21.57 -6.29 -5.03
C TYR A 168 -21.77 -6.72 -3.58
N ARG A 169 -21.59 -5.80 -2.62
CA ARG A 169 -21.81 -6.08 -1.19
C ARG A 169 -23.29 -6.31 -0.87
N ASN A 170 -24.18 -5.44 -1.36
CA ASN A 170 -25.62 -5.55 -1.13
C ASN A 170 -26.23 -6.82 -1.72
N LEU A 171 -25.67 -7.30 -2.83
CA LEU A 171 -26.13 -8.51 -3.53
C LEU A 171 -25.32 -9.76 -3.17
N ALA A 172 -24.42 -9.67 -2.19
CA ALA A 172 -23.51 -10.74 -1.77
C ALA A 172 -22.76 -11.41 -2.94
N ASN A 173 -22.42 -10.64 -3.98
CA ASN A 173 -21.75 -11.13 -5.16
C ASN A 173 -20.24 -11.25 -4.90
N THR A 174 -19.70 -12.45 -5.00
CA THR A 174 -18.29 -12.75 -4.76
C THR A 174 -17.40 -12.53 -5.99
N PHE A 175 -17.96 -12.47 -7.20
CA PHE A 175 -17.24 -12.20 -8.45
C PHE A 175 -16.99 -10.69 -8.60
N ARG A 176 -15.96 -10.21 -7.90
CA ARG A 176 -15.68 -8.78 -7.72
C ARG A 176 -14.42 -8.37 -8.49
N PRO A 177 -14.52 -7.49 -9.49
CA PRO A 177 -13.34 -6.99 -10.17
C PRO A 177 -12.51 -6.07 -9.29
N ARG A 178 -11.19 -6.04 -9.53
CA ARG A 178 -10.34 -4.94 -9.06
C ARG A 178 -10.59 -3.75 -9.98
N LEU A 179 -10.37 -2.54 -9.48
CA LEU A 179 -10.62 -1.35 -10.27
C LEU A 179 -9.58 -1.21 -11.39
N ILE A 180 -8.29 -1.23 -11.03
CA ILE A 180 -7.17 -1.03 -11.94
C ILE A 180 -6.06 -2.04 -11.64
N ARG A 181 -5.46 -2.60 -12.69
CA ARG A 181 -4.28 -3.45 -12.58
C ARG A 181 -3.26 -3.13 -13.65
N LEU A 182 -2.03 -2.82 -13.24
CA LEU A 182 -0.88 -2.64 -14.12
C LEU A 182 0.04 -3.85 -13.97
N ILE A 183 0.31 -4.51 -15.09
CA ILE A 183 1.18 -5.69 -15.15
C ILE A 183 2.45 -5.32 -15.87
N SER A 184 3.58 -5.53 -15.20
CA SER A 184 4.91 -5.30 -15.73
C SER A 184 5.11 -3.87 -16.27
N PRO A 185 4.72 -2.80 -15.52
CA PRO A 185 5.02 -1.43 -15.94
C PRO A 185 6.51 -1.09 -15.79
N ILE A 186 7.07 -0.35 -16.74
CA ILE A 186 8.46 0.14 -16.72
C ILE A 186 8.46 1.66 -16.91
N ASN A 187 9.18 2.40 -16.08
CA ASN A 187 9.29 3.87 -16.15
C ASN A 187 7.90 4.49 -16.18
N THR A 188 7.15 4.30 -15.10
CA THR A 188 5.71 4.60 -15.06
C THR A 188 5.37 5.56 -13.93
N ALA A 189 4.50 6.53 -14.18
CA ALA A 189 3.87 7.34 -13.15
C ALA A 189 2.34 7.16 -13.16
N VAL A 190 1.72 7.14 -11.98
CA VAL A 190 0.25 7.18 -11.80
C VAL A 190 -0.11 8.24 -10.78
N HIS A 191 -0.85 9.27 -11.18
CA HIS A 191 -1.07 10.42 -10.28
C HIS A 191 -2.31 11.27 -10.53
N ASP A 192 -2.68 12.06 -9.53
CA ASP A 192 -3.79 13.04 -9.60
C ASP A 192 -5.16 12.40 -9.91
N LEU A 193 -5.40 11.16 -9.46
CA LEU A 193 -6.61 10.38 -9.72
C LEU A 193 -7.42 10.10 -8.44
N ILE A 194 -8.73 9.93 -8.62
CA ILE A 194 -9.67 9.55 -7.56
C ILE A 194 -10.22 8.15 -7.84
N LEU A 195 -9.96 7.20 -6.94
CA LEU A 195 -10.36 5.79 -7.09
C LEU A 195 -11.42 5.44 -6.04
N VAL A 196 -12.63 5.10 -6.47
CA VAL A 196 -13.80 5.07 -5.59
C VAL A 196 -14.54 3.75 -5.68
N ASP A 197 -14.86 3.21 -4.51
CA ASP A 197 -15.73 2.06 -4.26
C ASP A 197 -15.41 0.88 -5.19
N SER A 198 -14.15 0.47 -5.22
CA SER A 198 -13.77 -0.75 -5.92
C SER A 198 -14.58 -1.95 -5.39
N PRO A 199 -15.04 -2.88 -6.24
CA PRO A 199 -15.65 -4.12 -5.76
C PRO A 199 -14.67 -5.02 -4.98
N LYS A 200 -13.38 -4.90 -5.24
CA LYS A 200 -12.27 -5.56 -4.52
C LYS A 200 -11.14 -4.54 -4.31
N PHE A 201 -9.91 -4.80 -4.76
CA PHE A 201 -8.76 -3.89 -4.60
C PHE A 201 -8.86 -2.70 -5.57
N HIS A 202 -8.33 -1.53 -5.18
CA HIS A 202 -8.40 -0.33 -6.00
C HIS A 202 -7.32 -0.33 -7.07
N ILE A 203 -6.05 -0.40 -6.71
CA ILE A 203 -4.97 -0.42 -7.70
C ILE A 203 -3.88 -1.42 -7.34
N VAL A 204 -3.52 -2.26 -8.32
CA VAL A 204 -2.52 -3.31 -8.18
C VAL A 204 -1.42 -3.13 -9.22
N PHE A 205 -0.17 -3.19 -8.79
CA PHE A 205 1.01 -3.17 -9.63
C PHE A 205 1.76 -4.50 -9.50
N ASP A 206 1.78 -5.27 -10.58
CA ASP A 206 2.55 -6.51 -10.64
C ASP A 206 3.88 -6.29 -11.34
N PHE A 207 4.98 -6.62 -10.66
CA PHE A 207 6.33 -6.59 -11.19
C PHE A 207 6.72 -5.24 -11.84
N ALA A 208 6.44 -4.15 -11.14
CA ALA A 208 6.80 -2.80 -11.58
C ALA A 208 8.31 -2.55 -11.52
N VAL A 209 8.83 -1.74 -12.46
CA VAL A 209 10.22 -1.24 -12.45
C VAL A 209 10.23 0.27 -12.69
N ASN A 210 10.89 1.03 -11.81
CA ASN A 210 10.96 2.50 -11.89
C ASN A 210 9.56 3.14 -11.86
N LEU A 211 8.79 2.83 -10.82
CA LEU A 211 7.40 3.27 -10.64
C LEU A 211 7.32 4.44 -9.68
N GLU A 212 6.51 5.45 -10.02
CA GLU A 212 6.14 6.55 -9.14
C GLU A 212 4.61 6.63 -9.02
N VAL A 213 4.07 6.74 -7.82
CA VAL A 213 2.62 6.83 -7.60
C VAL A 213 2.34 7.90 -6.56
N TYR A 214 1.56 8.91 -6.92
CA TYR A 214 1.31 10.04 -6.03
C TYR A 214 -0.02 10.74 -6.26
N HIS A 215 -0.45 11.55 -5.29
CA HIS A 215 -1.69 12.34 -5.37
C HIS A 215 -2.94 11.50 -5.69
N LEU A 216 -2.99 10.30 -5.13
CA LEU A 216 -4.17 9.45 -5.23
C LEU A 216 -5.10 9.71 -4.04
N THR A 217 -6.40 9.81 -4.32
CA THR A 217 -7.45 9.73 -3.31
C THR A 217 -8.23 8.44 -3.51
N ILE A 218 -8.11 7.52 -2.56
CA ILE A 218 -8.73 6.20 -2.63
C ILE A 218 -9.81 6.07 -1.56
N ARG A 219 -11.01 5.66 -1.96
CA ARG A 219 -12.18 5.54 -1.07
C ARG A 219 -12.90 4.21 -1.27
N GLY A 220 -12.60 3.25 -0.41
CA GLY A 220 -13.24 1.95 -0.32
C GLY A 220 -14.23 1.84 0.83
N ALA A 221 -14.87 0.66 0.88
CA ALA A 221 -15.81 0.31 1.92
C ALA A 221 -15.13 0.14 3.28
N ASN A 222 -15.91 0.30 4.35
CA ASN A 222 -15.50 -0.02 5.72
C ASN A 222 -15.55 -1.55 5.96
N LEU A 223 -14.82 -2.32 5.15
CA LEU A 223 -14.71 -3.78 5.19
C LEU A 223 -13.32 -4.21 4.66
N GLY A 224 -12.89 -5.44 4.97
CA GLY A 224 -11.67 -6.02 4.40
C GLY A 224 -11.82 -6.41 2.91
N SER A 225 -10.70 -6.69 2.24
CA SER A 225 -10.58 -6.94 0.78
C SER A 225 -10.83 -5.73 -0.13
N TYR A 226 -10.62 -4.51 0.35
CA TYR A 226 -10.78 -3.26 -0.40
C TYR A 226 -9.48 -2.43 -0.41
N ASP A 227 -8.36 -3.13 -0.56
CA ASP A 227 -6.99 -2.66 -0.53
C ASP A 227 -6.82 -1.41 -1.41
N GLY A 228 -6.02 -0.46 -0.95
CA GLY A 228 -5.71 0.78 -1.64
C GLY A 228 -4.72 0.52 -2.76
N VAL A 229 -3.43 0.45 -2.40
CA VAL A 229 -2.32 0.20 -3.33
C VAL A 229 -1.60 -1.08 -2.96
N ASP A 230 -1.56 -2.05 -3.88
CA ASP A 230 -0.74 -3.26 -3.77
C ASP A 230 0.42 -3.22 -4.78
N VAL A 231 1.65 -3.49 -4.33
CA VAL A 231 2.83 -3.41 -5.20
C VAL A 231 3.73 -4.65 -5.07
N VAL A 232 4.02 -5.27 -6.21
CA VAL A 232 5.17 -6.14 -6.45
C VAL A 232 6.11 -5.37 -7.38
N GLY A 233 7.38 -5.13 -7.01
CA GLY A 233 8.23 -4.33 -7.90
C GLY A 233 9.66 -4.05 -7.42
N THR A 234 10.42 -3.38 -8.26
CA THR A 234 11.77 -2.91 -7.94
C THR A 234 11.96 -1.44 -8.29
N ASN A 235 12.58 -0.68 -7.38
CA ASN A 235 12.79 0.76 -7.52
C ASN A 235 11.47 1.50 -7.72
N TYR A 236 10.70 1.66 -6.63
CA TYR A 236 9.42 2.36 -6.69
C TYR A 236 9.22 3.34 -5.54
N TRP A 237 8.51 4.43 -5.83
CA TRP A 237 8.19 5.50 -4.91
C TRP A 237 6.68 5.71 -4.85
N ILE A 238 6.08 5.53 -3.67
CA ILE A 238 4.66 5.73 -3.41
C ILE A 238 4.53 6.85 -2.40
N HIS A 239 3.93 7.97 -2.76
CA HIS A 239 3.88 9.11 -1.84
C HIS A 239 2.66 10.01 -2.01
N ASP A 240 2.29 10.74 -0.96
CA ASP A 240 1.25 11.76 -1.03
C ASP A 240 -0.12 11.19 -1.43
N ILE A 241 -0.55 10.13 -0.73
CA ILE A 241 -1.79 9.40 -1.00
C ILE A 241 -2.70 9.39 0.23
N GLU A 242 -3.99 9.62 -0.02
CA GLU A 242 -5.06 9.40 0.96
C GLU A 242 -5.75 8.08 0.66
N VAL A 243 -5.85 7.19 1.64
CA VAL A 243 -6.66 5.98 1.55
C VAL A 243 -7.67 5.93 2.69
N THR A 244 -8.92 5.70 2.32
CA THR A 244 -9.98 5.24 3.22
C THR A 244 -10.46 3.87 2.76
N ASN A 245 -10.41 2.87 3.63
CA ASN A 245 -11.00 1.54 3.43
C ASN A 245 -11.03 0.83 4.80
N ARG A 246 -11.01 -0.51 4.85
CA ARG A 246 -10.71 -1.26 6.07
C ARG A 246 -9.72 -2.40 5.87
N ASP A 247 -8.90 -2.29 4.84
CA ASP A 247 -7.80 -3.21 4.51
C ASP A 247 -6.51 -2.42 4.24
N GLU A 248 -5.64 -2.85 3.35
CA GLU A 248 -4.36 -2.18 3.14
C GLU A 248 -4.51 -0.73 2.65
N CYS A 249 -3.80 0.21 3.27
CA CYS A 249 -3.59 1.55 2.72
C CYS A 249 -2.57 1.44 1.58
N VAL A 250 -1.33 1.04 1.90
CA VAL A 250 -0.31 0.59 0.94
C VAL A 250 0.28 -0.74 1.40
N SER A 251 0.34 -1.74 0.51
CA SER A 251 0.91 -3.04 0.78
C SER A 251 2.08 -3.36 -0.15
N VAL A 252 3.20 -3.73 0.46
CA VAL A 252 4.37 -4.27 -0.21
C VAL A 252 4.24 -5.80 -0.29
N LYS A 253 4.13 -6.30 -1.52
CA LYS A 253 4.02 -7.73 -1.84
C LYS A 253 5.36 -8.27 -2.36
N SER A 254 5.48 -9.60 -2.38
CA SER A 254 6.70 -10.29 -2.81
C SER A 254 6.62 -10.71 -4.28
N PRO A 255 7.72 -10.58 -5.05
CA PRO A 255 9.00 -9.96 -4.67
C PRO A 255 8.95 -8.42 -4.69
N SER A 256 9.63 -7.77 -3.74
CA SER A 256 9.87 -6.33 -3.77
C SER A 256 11.27 -5.95 -3.32
N ASN A 257 11.89 -4.99 -4.00
CA ASN A 257 13.22 -4.51 -3.65
C ASN A 257 13.38 -3.02 -3.94
N HIS A 258 13.97 -2.23 -3.03
CA HIS A 258 14.20 -0.79 -3.23
C HIS A 258 12.88 -0.01 -3.36
N ALA A 259 12.18 0.14 -2.25
CA ALA A 259 10.91 0.84 -2.17
C ALA A 259 11.01 2.02 -1.20
N LEU A 260 10.47 3.16 -1.62
CA LEU A 260 10.21 4.30 -0.75
C LEU A 260 8.70 4.54 -0.69
N VAL A 261 8.13 4.51 0.51
CA VAL A 261 6.71 4.76 0.75
C VAL A 261 6.60 5.89 1.76
N GLU A 262 6.05 7.04 1.39
CA GLU A 262 6.03 8.17 2.32
C GLU A 262 4.81 9.09 2.22
N ASN A 263 4.62 9.94 3.24
CA ASN A 263 3.57 10.96 3.24
C ASN A 263 2.17 10.38 2.97
N LEU A 264 1.78 9.37 3.75
CA LEU A 264 0.48 8.72 3.61
C LEU A 264 -0.51 9.23 4.66
N VAL A 265 -1.76 9.41 4.24
CA VAL A 265 -2.91 9.56 5.14
C VAL A 265 -3.81 8.35 5.00
N CYS A 266 -3.70 7.45 5.97
CA CYS A 266 -4.51 6.26 6.10
C CYS A 266 -5.69 6.57 7.04
N ASN A 267 -6.77 7.10 6.47
CA ASN A 267 -7.96 7.58 7.15
C ASN A 267 -9.00 6.45 7.24
N GLN A 268 -9.15 5.83 8.42
CA GLN A 268 -9.92 4.59 8.66
C GLN A 268 -9.38 3.31 8.03
N ALA A 269 -8.33 3.40 7.18
CA ALA A 269 -7.78 2.25 6.49
C ALA A 269 -7.35 1.12 7.44
N GLY A 270 -7.41 -0.12 6.97
CA GLY A 270 -7.03 -1.30 7.74
C GLY A 270 -5.58 -1.23 8.21
N SER A 271 -4.58 -1.34 7.33
CA SER A 271 -3.18 -1.20 7.72
C SER A 271 -2.57 0.07 7.14
N GLY A 272 -1.80 0.83 7.92
CA GLY A 272 -1.06 2.00 7.43
C GLY A 272 -0.06 1.62 6.33
N ILE A 273 0.94 0.81 6.68
CA ILE A 273 1.71 0.06 5.68
C ILE A 273 1.74 -1.41 6.07
N SER A 274 1.68 -2.30 5.08
CA SER A 274 1.90 -3.72 5.30
C SER A 274 2.96 -4.33 4.39
N ILE A 275 3.62 -5.38 4.89
CA ILE A 275 4.42 -6.30 4.09
C ILE A 275 3.75 -7.68 4.17
N GLY A 276 3.38 -8.22 3.00
CA GLY A 276 2.83 -9.57 2.87
C GLY A 276 1.36 -9.61 2.42
N SER A 277 0.65 -10.72 2.63
CA SER A 277 1.11 -11.90 3.36
C SER A 277 2.18 -12.69 2.63
N LEU A 278 3.19 -13.15 3.37
CA LEU A 278 4.32 -13.90 2.83
C LEU A 278 4.25 -15.37 3.22
N ASN A 279 4.47 -16.25 2.25
CA ASN A 279 4.54 -17.69 2.44
C ASN A 279 5.88 -18.23 1.90
N VAL A 280 5.84 -19.10 0.90
CA VAL A 280 7.03 -19.69 0.28
C VAL A 280 7.71 -18.72 -0.69
N SER A 281 9.05 -18.78 -0.76
CA SER A 281 9.87 -18.00 -1.69
C SER A 281 9.69 -16.48 -1.57
N ALA A 282 9.46 -15.98 -0.35
CA ALA A 282 9.39 -14.55 -0.09
C ALA A 282 10.73 -13.85 -0.38
N SER A 283 10.68 -12.68 -1.01
CA SER A 283 11.87 -11.91 -1.37
C SER A 283 11.57 -10.42 -1.23
N ILE A 284 11.70 -9.91 -0.02
CA ILE A 284 11.52 -8.48 0.30
C ILE A 284 12.84 -7.91 0.82
N ALA A 285 13.34 -6.84 0.18
CA ALA A 285 14.52 -6.14 0.65
C ALA A 285 14.44 -4.61 0.46
N ASN A 286 15.17 -3.87 1.29
CA ASN A 286 15.44 -2.44 1.10
C ASN A 286 14.15 -1.60 0.99
N ILE A 287 13.31 -1.70 2.02
CA ILE A 287 12.03 -0.99 2.09
C ILE A 287 12.15 0.14 3.11
N HIS A 288 11.79 1.35 2.72
CA HIS A 288 11.71 2.51 3.62
C HIS A 288 10.29 3.06 3.60
N ALA A 289 9.63 3.03 4.74
CA ALA A 289 8.34 3.68 4.94
C ALA A 289 8.49 4.83 5.92
N ARG A 290 8.04 6.05 5.57
CA ARG A 290 8.13 7.17 6.50
C ARG A 290 7.01 8.20 6.40
N ASN A 291 6.79 8.94 7.47
CA ASN A 291 5.79 10.01 7.52
C ASN A 291 4.37 9.48 7.23
N ILE A 292 3.94 8.48 8.00
CA ILE A 292 2.65 7.80 7.80
C ILE A 292 1.70 8.15 8.95
N SER A 293 0.57 8.74 8.59
CA SER A 293 -0.54 9.06 9.49
C SER A 293 -1.62 7.99 9.40
N ILE A 294 -1.98 7.38 10.54
CA ILE A 294 -3.07 6.39 10.62
C ILE A 294 -4.13 6.90 11.58
N ILE A 295 -5.34 7.09 11.08
CA ILE A 295 -6.45 7.63 11.87
C ILE A 295 -7.53 6.56 11.97
N GLN A 296 -7.71 6.00 13.16
CA GLN A 296 -8.71 4.99 13.52
C GLN A 296 -8.69 3.74 12.62
N GLY A 297 -7.51 3.39 12.11
CA GLY A 297 -7.29 2.20 11.30
C GLY A 297 -7.29 0.89 12.08
N ASN A 298 -6.98 -0.23 11.42
CA ASN A 298 -6.69 -1.48 12.12
C ASN A 298 -5.24 -1.47 12.64
N ASN A 299 -4.22 -1.69 11.82
CA ASN A 299 -2.81 -1.76 12.20
C ASN A 299 -2.08 -0.46 11.84
N ILE A 300 -1.20 0.03 12.71
CA ILE A 300 -0.31 1.16 12.37
C ILE A 300 0.67 0.73 11.27
N ALA A 301 1.31 -0.42 11.47
CA ALA A 301 2.15 -1.09 10.49
C ALA A 301 2.06 -2.61 10.70
N PHE A 302 2.16 -3.39 9.62
CA PHE A 302 1.94 -4.83 9.68
C PHE A 302 2.89 -5.66 8.80
N ILE A 303 3.74 -6.49 9.39
CA ILE A 303 4.49 -7.53 8.66
C ILE A 303 3.85 -8.88 8.96
N LYS A 304 3.25 -9.50 7.93
CA LYS A 304 2.49 -10.76 8.07
C LYS A 304 3.08 -11.89 7.25
N THR A 305 3.46 -12.98 7.92
CA THR A 305 3.92 -14.21 7.29
C THR A 305 3.20 -15.42 7.86
N TYR A 306 3.31 -16.55 7.17
CA TYR A 306 2.73 -17.83 7.59
C TYR A 306 3.80 -18.82 8.08
N PRO A 307 3.44 -19.76 8.98
CA PRO A 307 4.22 -20.98 9.20
C PRO A 307 4.32 -21.81 7.92
N GLY A 308 5.42 -22.55 7.76
CA GLY A 308 5.78 -23.25 6.52
C GLY A 308 6.37 -22.35 5.42
N GLY A 309 6.49 -21.04 5.67
CA GLY A 309 7.05 -20.08 4.72
C GLY A 309 8.55 -20.25 4.47
N SER A 310 9.09 -19.54 3.48
CA SER A 310 10.52 -19.56 3.16
C SER A 310 10.94 -18.28 2.45
N GLY A 311 12.25 -18.02 2.37
CA GLY A 311 12.78 -16.77 1.82
C GLY A 311 13.05 -15.75 2.91
N TYR A 312 12.95 -14.45 2.60
CA TYR A 312 13.38 -13.40 3.52
C TYR A 312 12.61 -12.07 3.40
N VAL A 313 12.61 -11.34 4.52
CA VAL A 313 12.37 -9.90 4.63
C VAL A 313 13.58 -9.29 5.30
N THR A 314 14.29 -8.38 4.62
CA THR A 314 15.49 -7.76 5.17
C THR A 314 15.64 -6.28 4.82
N ASN A 315 16.37 -5.53 5.64
CA ASN A 315 16.65 -4.10 5.44
C ASN A 315 15.34 -3.31 5.27
N VAL A 316 14.51 -3.33 6.31
CA VAL A 316 13.26 -2.57 6.36
C VAL A 316 13.40 -1.47 7.40
N THR A 317 13.06 -0.24 7.04
CA THR A 317 12.97 0.89 7.99
C THR A 317 11.58 1.48 7.90
N PHE A 318 10.85 1.41 9.00
CA PHE A 318 9.62 2.18 9.21
C PHE A 318 9.95 3.27 10.23
N GLU A 319 9.85 4.54 9.81
CA GLU A 319 10.11 5.67 10.71
C GLU A 319 9.03 6.73 10.61
N ASN A 320 8.87 7.58 11.63
CA ASN A 320 7.94 8.71 11.59
C ASN A 320 6.50 8.26 11.35
N PHE A 321 5.94 7.52 12.30
CA PHE A 321 4.55 7.07 12.28
C PHE A 321 3.75 7.81 13.34
N ARG A 322 2.55 8.24 12.98
CA ARG A 322 1.61 8.90 13.90
C ARG A 322 0.26 8.19 13.84
N SER A 323 -0.26 7.79 14.99
CA SER A 323 -1.52 7.05 15.06
C SER A 323 -2.56 7.73 15.94
N LYS A 324 -3.83 7.70 15.54
CA LYS A 324 -4.98 8.05 16.38
C LYS A 324 -5.87 6.84 16.53
N ALA A 325 -5.93 6.24 17.71
CA ALA A 325 -6.88 5.20 18.07
C ALA A 325 -6.96 4.03 17.05
N SER A 326 -5.82 3.62 16.49
CA SER A 326 -5.74 2.40 15.66
C SER A 326 -6.06 1.17 16.52
N LEU A 327 -6.67 0.13 15.94
CA LEU A 327 -7.03 -1.06 16.71
C LEU A 327 -5.80 -1.83 17.21
N TYR A 328 -4.77 -1.96 16.39
CA TYR A 328 -3.50 -2.63 16.62
C TYR A 328 -2.36 -1.63 16.43
N GLY A 329 -1.26 -1.81 17.15
CA GLY A 329 -0.07 -1.00 17.00
C GLY A 329 0.84 -1.46 15.85
N LEU A 330 2.14 -1.55 16.14
CA LEU A 330 3.11 -2.23 15.30
C LEU A 330 2.95 -3.75 15.46
N ASP A 331 2.63 -4.41 14.35
CA ASP A 331 2.35 -5.84 14.31
C ASP A 331 3.35 -6.55 13.40
N VAL A 332 4.14 -7.45 13.96
CA VAL A 332 4.97 -8.41 13.23
C VAL A 332 4.47 -9.78 13.65
N ASN A 333 3.87 -10.52 12.72
CA ASN A 333 3.21 -11.78 13.03
C ASN A 333 3.56 -12.85 12.01
N GLN A 334 4.44 -13.77 12.40
CA GLN A 334 4.81 -14.92 11.58
C GLN A 334 3.83 -16.11 11.67
N TYR A 335 2.75 -15.93 12.43
CA TYR A 335 1.67 -16.91 12.62
C TYR A 335 0.33 -16.36 12.12
N TRP A 336 0.33 -15.48 11.12
CA TRP A 336 -0.90 -14.82 10.68
C TRP A 336 -1.93 -15.83 10.15
N GLN A 337 -3.16 -15.81 10.68
CA GLN A 337 -4.31 -16.68 10.36
C GLN A 337 -4.13 -18.21 10.54
N ASN A 338 -2.89 -18.73 10.54
CA ASN A 338 -2.57 -20.16 10.66
C ASN A 338 -1.76 -20.44 11.93
N THR A 339 -2.18 -19.90 13.08
CA THR A 339 -1.45 -19.99 14.35
C THR A 339 -1.22 -21.41 14.89
N PHE A 340 -1.92 -22.42 14.34
CA PHE A 340 -1.87 -23.80 14.80
C PHE A 340 -1.20 -24.78 13.82
N GLU A 341 -0.78 -24.29 12.65
CA GLU A 341 -0.09 -25.14 11.67
C GLU A 341 1.32 -25.48 12.17
N PRO A 342 1.80 -26.72 11.98
CA PRO A 342 3.15 -27.11 12.36
C PRO A 342 4.21 -26.24 11.69
N ASP A 343 5.18 -25.84 12.49
CA ASP A 343 6.31 -25.06 12.02
C ASP A 343 7.24 -25.94 11.16
N THR A 344 7.10 -25.85 9.84
CA THR A 344 7.90 -26.62 8.87
C THR A 344 8.90 -25.75 8.12
N GLY A 345 8.90 -24.44 8.40
CA GLY A 345 9.71 -23.41 7.78
C GLY A 345 9.14 -22.03 8.12
N ALA A 346 9.94 -20.98 7.98
CA ALA A 346 9.43 -19.61 8.06
C ALA A 346 10.30 -18.64 7.26
N VAL A 347 9.66 -17.54 6.84
CA VAL A 347 10.35 -16.40 6.20
C VAL A 347 11.36 -15.80 7.19
N ALA A 348 12.62 -15.71 6.80
CA ALA A 348 13.64 -15.12 7.67
C ALA A 348 13.44 -13.60 7.79
N LEU A 349 13.39 -13.08 9.01
CA LEU A 349 13.26 -11.65 9.28
C LEU A 349 14.59 -11.10 9.83
N SER A 350 15.18 -10.11 9.15
CA SER A 350 16.40 -9.47 9.65
C SER A 350 16.50 -7.99 9.33
N ASN A 351 17.29 -7.24 10.10
CA ASN A 351 17.59 -5.82 9.84
C ASN A 351 16.30 -4.99 9.69
N LEU A 352 15.46 -5.03 10.73
CA LEU A 352 14.19 -4.30 10.77
C LEU A 352 14.33 -3.13 11.75
N VAL A 353 14.05 -1.91 11.32
CA VAL A 353 14.11 -0.71 12.15
C VAL A 353 12.72 -0.09 12.23
N PHE A 354 12.23 0.09 13.45
CA PHE A 354 10.99 0.78 13.77
C PHE A 354 11.33 1.97 14.66
N ARG A 355 11.24 3.19 14.11
CA ARG A 355 11.68 4.43 14.79
C ARG A 355 10.59 5.48 14.83
N ASN A 356 10.50 6.25 15.91
CA ASN A 356 9.63 7.42 16.01
C ASN A 356 8.16 7.10 15.68
N PHE A 357 7.57 6.21 16.49
CA PHE A 357 6.14 5.87 16.44
C PHE A 357 5.43 6.60 17.57
N SER A 358 4.50 7.47 17.27
CA SER A 358 3.82 8.32 18.26
C SER A 358 2.30 8.30 18.13
N GLY A 359 1.60 8.70 19.19
CA GLY A 359 0.13 8.79 19.20
C GLY A 359 -0.54 7.67 19.97
N SER A 360 -1.61 7.06 19.46
CA SER A 360 -2.45 6.18 20.27
C SER A 360 -2.99 4.94 19.56
N VAL A 361 -3.34 3.93 20.36
CA VAL A 361 -4.16 2.77 20.01
C VAL A 361 -5.50 2.84 20.75
N ALA A 362 -6.55 2.23 20.20
CA ALA A 362 -7.90 2.30 20.77
C ALA A 362 -8.00 1.62 22.15
N ASP A 363 -7.49 0.39 22.26
CA ASP A 363 -7.53 -0.42 23.50
C ASP A 363 -6.27 -1.29 23.58
N GLY A 364 -5.23 -0.74 24.19
CA GLY A 364 -3.90 -1.35 24.29
C GLY A 364 -3.84 -2.59 25.18
N ALA A 365 -4.85 -2.82 26.03
CA ALA A 365 -4.96 -4.02 26.85
C ALA A 365 -5.47 -5.22 26.03
N LYS A 366 -6.36 -4.98 25.05
CA LYS A 366 -6.82 -6.00 24.12
C LYS A 366 -5.87 -6.22 22.96
N ARG A 367 -5.29 -5.14 22.43
CA ARG A 367 -4.47 -5.14 21.22
C ARG A 367 -3.25 -4.25 21.43
N PRO A 368 -2.05 -4.83 21.59
CA PRO A 368 -0.93 -4.04 22.06
C PRO A 368 -0.38 -3.04 21.04
N PRO A 369 0.26 -1.96 21.54
CA PRO A 369 1.16 -1.13 20.74
C PRO A 369 2.30 -1.91 20.09
N LEU A 370 2.88 -2.90 20.78
CA LEU A 370 3.90 -3.80 20.24
C LEU A 370 3.40 -5.26 20.28
N TYR A 371 3.10 -5.80 19.10
CA TYR A 371 2.83 -7.22 18.89
C TYR A 371 3.91 -7.77 17.96
N LEU A 372 5.03 -8.24 18.52
CA LEU A 372 6.19 -8.67 17.74
C LEU A 372 6.44 -10.17 17.97
N ILE A 373 5.88 -11.00 17.11
CA ILE A 373 5.91 -12.45 17.21
C ILE A 373 6.66 -13.03 16.02
N ALA A 374 7.92 -13.39 16.25
CA ALA A 374 8.70 -14.18 15.33
C ALA A 374 8.51 -15.69 15.58
N ASN A 375 8.82 -16.45 14.54
CA ASN A 375 8.68 -17.89 14.45
C ASN A 375 9.65 -18.63 15.40
N ASP A 376 9.35 -19.88 15.75
CA ASP A 376 10.15 -20.69 16.68
C ASP A 376 11.35 -21.39 16.00
N LEU A 377 11.35 -21.49 14.67
CA LEU A 377 12.46 -22.01 13.86
C LEU A 377 13.40 -20.91 13.36
N THR A 378 12.83 -19.81 12.86
CA THR A 378 13.60 -18.68 12.32
C THR A 378 13.30 -17.41 13.13
N TYR A 379 14.14 -17.14 14.13
CA TYR A 379 14.01 -15.94 14.94
C TYR A 379 14.26 -14.67 14.13
N ALA A 380 13.61 -13.57 14.51
CA ALA A 380 13.91 -12.26 13.91
C ALA A 380 15.18 -11.67 14.53
N THR A 381 16.10 -11.19 13.71
CA THR A 381 17.42 -10.72 14.17
C THR A 381 17.73 -9.30 13.71
N ASN A 382 18.55 -8.58 14.48
CA ASN A 382 18.86 -7.18 14.23
C ASN A 382 17.58 -6.32 14.07
N VAL A 383 16.65 -6.48 15.01
CA VAL A 383 15.42 -5.69 15.10
C VAL A 383 15.63 -4.53 16.07
N THR A 384 15.42 -3.30 15.61
CA THR A 384 15.50 -2.08 16.42
C THR A 384 14.11 -1.49 16.61
N VAL A 385 13.72 -1.22 17.85
CA VAL A 385 12.53 -0.43 18.21
C VAL A 385 12.97 0.75 19.07
N GLU A 386 12.85 1.97 18.58
CA GLU A 386 13.29 3.16 19.31
C GLU A 386 12.39 4.38 19.07
N GLU A 387 12.45 5.33 19.99
CA GLU A 387 11.62 6.54 19.99
C GLU A 387 10.12 6.21 19.93
N PHE A 388 9.71 5.19 20.70
CA PHE A 388 8.33 4.72 20.68
C PHE A 388 7.48 5.41 21.76
N SER A 389 6.38 6.05 21.39
CA SER A 389 5.49 6.82 22.28
C SER A 389 4.01 6.64 21.89
N LEU A 390 3.54 5.38 21.92
CA LEU A 390 2.12 5.05 21.77
C LEU A 390 1.49 4.81 23.15
N TRP A 391 0.21 5.14 23.28
CA TRP A 391 -0.57 4.79 24.47
C TRP A 391 -2.02 4.44 24.14
N THR A 392 -2.71 3.84 25.09
CA THR A 392 -4.12 3.48 24.93
C THR A 392 -5.04 4.69 25.14
N GLU A 393 -6.11 4.79 24.37
CA GLU A 393 -7.21 5.75 24.61
C GLU A 393 -8.29 5.18 25.55
N SER A 394 -8.33 3.86 25.72
CA SER A 394 -9.24 3.16 26.64
C SER A 394 -8.47 2.46 27.75
N GLY A 395 -8.95 2.61 28.99
CA GLY A 395 -8.29 2.05 30.17
C GLY A 395 -6.98 2.75 30.51
N THR A 396 -6.16 2.12 31.36
CA THR A 396 -4.95 2.71 31.94
C THR A 396 -3.72 1.82 31.77
N SER A 397 -3.77 0.83 30.88
CA SER A 397 -2.67 -0.11 30.68
C SER A 397 -2.60 -0.65 29.25
N VAL A 398 -1.42 -1.08 28.84
CA VAL A 398 -1.19 -1.81 27.59
C VAL A 398 -0.49 -3.15 27.86
N VAL A 399 -0.68 -4.13 26.98
CA VAL A 399 -0.15 -5.50 27.16
C VAL A 399 0.72 -5.93 25.98
N ASN A 400 1.96 -5.42 25.91
CA ASN A 400 2.89 -5.74 24.83
C ASN A 400 3.28 -7.22 24.82
N LYS A 401 3.45 -7.78 23.61
CA LYS A 401 3.81 -9.18 23.39
C LYS A 401 5.00 -9.28 22.45
N ILE A 402 6.07 -9.89 22.92
CA ILE A 402 7.32 -10.05 22.19
C ILE A 402 7.73 -11.51 22.24
N SER A 403 7.98 -12.14 21.09
CA SER A 403 8.44 -13.53 21.00
C SER A 403 9.52 -13.66 19.95
N ASN A 404 10.66 -14.24 20.33
CA ASN A 404 11.79 -14.55 19.45
C ASN A 404 12.32 -13.36 18.61
N ILE A 405 12.20 -12.15 19.13
CA ILE A 405 12.76 -10.93 18.52
C ILE A 405 14.12 -10.62 19.13
N PHE A 406 15.17 -10.51 18.33
CA PHE A 406 16.52 -10.21 18.81
C PHE A 406 17.06 -8.92 18.21
N GLY A 407 17.55 -8.03 19.07
CA GLY A 407 18.09 -6.73 18.67
C GLY A 407 18.08 -5.73 19.81
N ALA A 408 17.63 -4.51 19.54
CA ALA A 408 17.62 -3.41 20.50
C ALA A 408 16.23 -2.80 20.64
N GLY A 409 15.76 -2.62 21.86
CA GLY A 409 14.61 -1.78 22.16
C GLY A 409 15.03 -0.58 22.99
N ASP A 410 14.30 0.53 22.87
CA ASP A 410 14.34 1.61 23.85
C ASP A 410 13.68 1.18 25.19
N ASN A 411 13.49 2.14 26.10
CA ASN A 411 12.90 1.88 27.42
C ASN A 411 11.47 2.39 27.57
N SER A 412 10.77 2.69 26.47
CA SER A 412 9.45 3.33 26.52
C SER A 412 8.37 2.48 27.19
N TYR A 413 8.52 1.14 27.15
CA TYR A 413 7.64 0.20 27.84
C TYR A 413 8.37 -0.66 28.89
N GLY A 414 9.44 -0.11 29.48
CA GLY A 414 10.36 -0.84 30.35
C GLY A 414 11.61 -1.30 29.61
N THR A 415 12.53 -1.95 30.33
CA THR A 415 13.89 -2.25 29.83
C THR A 415 13.88 -2.93 28.46
N GLY A 416 14.42 -2.24 27.45
CA GLY A 416 14.59 -2.76 26.09
C GLY A 416 13.28 -3.11 25.37
N ASN A 417 12.12 -2.61 25.80
CA ASN A 417 10.78 -3.02 25.34
C ASN A 417 10.52 -4.53 25.42
N GLY A 418 11.35 -5.26 26.19
CA GLY A 418 11.32 -6.72 26.24
C GLY A 418 12.02 -7.44 25.08
N ILE A 419 12.67 -6.71 24.16
CA ILE A 419 13.51 -7.25 23.09
C ILE A 419 14.84 -7.68 23.69
N LYS A 420 15.28 -8.91 23.40
CA LYS A 420 16.57 -9.42 23.87
C LYS A 420 17.70 -9.02 22.93
N SER A 421 18.77 -8.46 23.47
CA SER A 421 20.01 -8.26 22.73
C SER A 421 20.68 -9.59 22.39
N LEU A 422 21.26 -9.68 21.19
CA LEU A 422 22.10 -10.82 20.78
C LEU A 422 23.54 -10.35 20.62
N ALA A 423 24.45 -10.88 21.45
CA ALA A 423 25.86 -10.57 21.34
C ALA A 423 26.46 -11.12 20.03
N ALA A 424 27.53 -10.49 19.53
CA ALA A 424 28.22 -10.97 18.35
C ALA A 424 28.65 -12.44 18.53
N LYS A 425 28.27 -13.29 17.57
CA LYS A 425 28.53 -14.75 17.54
C LYS A 425 27.76 -15.59 18.57
N ALA A 426 26.85 -15.00 19.36
CA ALA A 426 25.96 -15.77 20.22
C ALA A 426 24.88 -16.49 19.41
N SER A 427 24.50 -17.69 19.84
CA SER A 427 23.31 -18.36 19.32
C SER A 427 22.08 -17.88 20.10
N PRO A 428 21.02 -17.43 19.41
CA PRO A 428 19.78 -17.04 20.07
C PRO A 428 19.08 -18.27 20.69
N ALA A 429 18.38 -18.07 21.80
CA ALA A 429 17.57 -19.08 22.48
C ALA A 429 16.12 -18.57 22.58
N PRO A 430 15.12 -19.44 22.35
CA PRO A 430 13.73 -19.00 22.21
C PRO A 430 13.24 -18.33 23.49
N TYR A 431 12.34 -17.37 23.33
CA TYR A 431 11.68 -16.73 24.45
C TYR A 431 10.36 -16.10 24.02
N THR A 432 9.45 -16.04 24.97
CA THR A 432 8.21 -15.27 24.86
C THR A 432 8.08 -14.43 26.10
N SER A 433 7.67 -13.18 25.91
CA SER A 433 7.40 -12.26 26.98
C SER A 433 6.11 -11.51 26.75
N THR A 434 5.34 -11.33 27.83
CA THR A 434 4.16 -10.48 27.87
C THR A 434 4.35 -9.49 29.00
N TYR A 435 4.24 -8.20 28.70
CA TYR A 435 4.48 -7.12 29.66
C TYR A 435 3.22 -6.27 29.80
N THR A 436 2.75 -6.12 31.04
CA THR A 436 1.71 -5.15 31.36
C THR A 436 2.36 -3.84 31.74
N ILE A 437 2.09 -2.79 30.99
CA ILE A 437 2.56 -1.44 31.26
C ILE A 437 1.39 -0.62 31.76
N THR A 438 1.55 0.01 32.93
CA THR A 438 0.47 0.74 33.64
C THR A 438 0.69 2.26 33.70
N ALA A 439 1.74 2.76 33.05
CA ALA A 439 2.03 4.18 32.92
C ALA A 439 2.36 4.53 31.46
N SER A 440 1.85 5.66 30.99
CA SER A 440 2.13 6.13 29.63
C SER A 440 3.61 6.48 29.43
N PRO A 441 4.13 6.41 28.19
CA PRO A 441 5.44 6.97 27.87
C PRO A 441 5.58 8.41 28.36
N THR A 442 6.78 8.79 28.78
CA THR A 442 7.06 10.13 29.31
C THR A 442 6.69 11.22 28.29
N GLY A 443 5.91 12.20 28.72
CA GLY A 443 5.50 13.32 27.86
C GLY A 443 4.41 12.96 26.83
N TRP A 444 3.88 11.74 26.87
CA TRP A 444 2.79 11.35 25.99
C TRP A 444 1.54 12.21 26.23
N THR A 445 0.94 12.63 25.12
CA THR A 445 -0.38 13.28 25.12
C THR A 445 -1.24 12.65 24.03
N ALA A 446 -2.53 12.48 24.30
CA ALA A 446 -3.46 11.95 23.31
C ALA A 446 -3.48 12.88 22.09
N PRO A 447 -3.22 12.36 20.87
CA PRO A 447 -3.20 13.21 19.70
C PRO A 447 -4.64 13.69 19.38
N PRO A 448 -4.82 14.93 18.93
CA PRO A 448 -6.13 15.44 18.56
C PRO A 448 -6.64 14.75 17.30
N SER A 449 -7.94 14.52 17.21
CA SER A 449 -8.57 14.09 15.96
C SER A 449 -8.56 15.25 14.95
N PRO A 450 -8.12 15.04 13.70
CA PRO A 450 -8.30 16.04 12.65
C PRO A 450 -9.79 16.27 12.40
N THR A 451 -10.19 17.53 12.16
CA THR A 451 -11.61 17.88 11.89
C THR A 451 -12.11 17.36 10.55
N TRP A 452 -11.20 17.04 9.63
CA TRP A 452 -11.50 16.45 8.31
C TRP A 452 -11.49 14.92 8.32
N ALA A 453 -11.06 14.28 9.41
CA ALA A 453 -11.02 12.82 9.50
C ALA A 453 -12.43 12.24 9.43
N LEU A 454 -12.56 11.06 8.81
CA LEU A 454 -13.84 10.37 8.75
C LEU A 454 -14.20 9.81 10.14
N PRO A 455 -15.50 9.66 10.43
CA PRO A 455 -15.93 8.90 11.61
C PRO A 455 -15.46 7.44 11.51
N ASN A 456 -15.48 6.71 12.63
CA ASN A 456 -15.08 5.30 12.71
C ASN A 456 -15.92 4.34 11.82
N THR A 457 -17.04 4.82 11.28
CA THR A 457 -17.86 4.11 10.29
C THR A 457 -17.28 4.18 8.88
N GLY A 458 -16.27 5.01 8.63
CA GLY A 458 -15.76 5.29 7.29
C GLY A 458 -16.89 5.72 6.35
N TYR A 459 -16.86 5.21 5.11
CA TYR A 459 -17.95 5.37 4.14
C TYR A 459 -19.05 4.28 4.24
N GLY A 460 -19.01 3.43 5.26
CA GLY A 460 -19.95 2.31 5.38
C GLY A 460 -19.74 1.22 4.33
N THR A 461 -20.77 0.40 4.08
CA THR A 461 -20.69 -0.76 3.18
C THR A 461 -21.86 -0.86 2.19
N ASP A 462 -22.98 -0.21 2.41
CA ASP A 462 -24.25 -0.52 1.72
C ASP A 462 -24.78 0.61 0.83
N VAL A 463 -24.15 1.79 0.87
CA VAL A 463 -24.53 2.96 0.06
C VAL A 463 -23.40 3.38 -0.89
N PRO A 464 -23.72 4.10 -2.00
CA PRO A 464 -22.70 4.64 -2.89
C PRO A 464 -21.73 5.57 -2.16
N ILE A 465 -20.43 5.41 -2.43
CA ILE A 465 -19.39 6.29 -1.90
C ILE A 465 -19.27 7.54 -2.78
N PRO A 466 -19.29 8.76 -2.20
CA PRO A 466 -19.18 10.00 -2.96
C PRO A 466 -17.82 10.17 -3.63
N VAL A 467 -17.83 10.53 -4.91
CA VAL A 467 -16.62 10.66 -5.72
C VAL A 467 -15.85 11.95 -5.39
N TYR A 468 -16.53 13.10 -5.36
CA TYR A 468 -15.88 14.41 -5.25
C TYR A 468 -16.05 15.09 -3.88
N THR A 469 -16.56 14.37 -2.88
CA THR A 469 -16.76 14.91 -1.53
C THR A 469 -16.34 13.88 -0.48
N PRO A 470 -15.44 14.22 0.45
CA PRO A 470 -14.72 15.50 0.59
C PRO A 470 -13.81 15.79 -0.62
N ALA A 471 -13.23 16.98 -0.69
CA ALA A 471 -12.21 17.24 -1.70
C ALA A 471 -10.96 16.37 -1.42
N PRO A 472 -10.22 15.93 -2.45
CA PRO A 472 -8.89 15.34 -2.29
C PRO A 472 -7.99 16.16 -1.37
N LEU A 473 -7.21 15.49 -0.52
CA LEU A 473 -6.22 16.16 0.32
C LEU A 473 -5.12 16.78 -0.54
N TRP A 474 -4.47 15.99 -1.39
CA TRP A 474 -3.49 16.50 -2.35
C TRP A 474 -4.19 16.95 -3.62
N LYS A 475 -3.90 18.17 -4.04
CA LYS A 475 -4.37 18.76 -5.29
C LYS A 475 -3.24 18.76 -6.32
N PRO A 476 -3.57 18.58 -7.61
CA PRO A 476 -2.60 18.84 -8.66
C PRO A 476 -2.04 20.26 -8.53
N GLU A 477 -0.73 20.41 -8.72
CA GLU A 477 -0.03 21.70 -8.83
C GLU A 477 -0.12 22.62 -7.59
N GLY A 478 -0.35 22.10 -6.37
CA GLY A 478 -0.54 22.98 -5.20
C GLY A 478 0.03 22.53 -3.84
N ASP A 479 0.16 21.22 -3.59
CA ASP A 479 0.21 20.71 -2.21
C ASP A 479 1.38 19.74 -1.90
N TYR A 480 2.47 19.79 -2.68
CA TYR A 480 3.57 18.82 -2.67
C TYR A 480 4.36 18.67 -1.35
N ASP A 481 4.28 19.64 -0.42
CA ASP A 481 5.00 19.62 0.86
C ASP A 481 4.06 19.51 2.09
N LYS A 482 2.78 19.20 1.88
CA LYS A 482 1.80 19.21 2.97
C LYS A 482 1.80 17.89 3.73
N HIS A 483 2.29 17.94 4.97
CA HIS A 483 2.06 16.88 5.96
C HIS A 483 0.67 17.03 6.57
N TYR A 484 -0.25 16.17 6.11
CA TYR A 484 -1.60 16.12 6.63
C TYR A 484 -1.61 15.35 7.97
N TRP A 485 -1.83 16.12 9.04
CA TRP A 485 -1.87 15.72 10.46
C TRP A 485 -0.54 15.78 11.26
N GLY A 486 -0.01 17.00 11.37
CA GLY A 486 1.11 17.34 12.26
C GLY A 486 2.48 17.06 11.65
N SER A 487 3.54 17.54 12.30
CA SER A 487 4.92 17.13 12.00
C SER A 487 5.26 15.85 12.76
N PHE A 488 6.07 14.99 12.14
CA PHE A 488 6.60 13.76 12.71
C PHE A 488 7.83 14.00 13.56
#